data_AF-A0A182QLN6-F1
#
_entry.id   AF-A0A182QLN6-F1
#
_cell.length_a   1.000
_cell.length_b   1.000
_cell.length_c   1.000
_cell.angle_alpha   90.00
_cell.angle_beta   90.00
_cell.angle_gamma   90.00
#
_symmetry.space_group_name_H-M   'P 1'
#
loop_
_entity.id
_entity.type
_entity.pdbx_description
1 polymer ?
#
loop_
_entity_poly.entity_id
_entity_poly.type
_entity_poly.pdbx_seq_one_letter_code
_entity_poly.pdbx_strand_id
1 'polypeptide(L)'
;MTSRRRIDFSLLVLTLCIVLSGAFEIPDRYKKPAKLLHEICVRETGASEELLRQCLDGTVHDDPAVACYIHCLFDKIDVIEEETGRIQLDQLIYLVPDDVKEAVEHLTRECSHIVTPDKCDTAYQTVKCYFKAHDEVIKFCHLLMLD
;
A
#
# COMPACT_ATOMS: atom_id res chain seq x y z
N MET A 1 -14.44 50.14 -17.61
CA MET A 1 -13.26 49.48 -17.01
C MET A 1 -13.68 48.82 -15.71
N THR A 2 -13.21 47.58 -15.52
CA THR A 2 -13.12 46.80 -14.27
C THR A 2 -14.42 46.41 -13.55
N SER A 3 -14.97 45.26 -13.96
CA SER A 3 -15.88 44.44 -13.14
C SER A 3 -15.15 43.97 -11.87
N ARG A 4 -15.65 44.38 -10.71
CA ARG A 4 -15.13 44.00 -9.39
C ARG A 4 -15.58 42.56 -9.12
N ARG A 5 -14.77 41.57 -9.52
CA ARG A 5 -14.99 40.16 -9.20
C ARG A 5 -15.08 40.03 -7.68
N ARG A 6 -16.27 39.80 -7.13
CA ARG A 6 -16.43 39.35 -5.75
C ARG A 6 -15.76 37.98 -5.70
N ILE A 7 -14.58 37.92 -5.10
CA ILE A 7 -13.91 36.65 -4.84
C ILE A 7 -14.77 35.97 -3.78
N ASP A 8 -15.61 35.01 -4.21
CA ASP A 8 -16.46 34.25 -3.30
C ASP A 8 -15.58 33.51 -2.31
N PHE A 9 -15.75 33.81 -1.02
CA PHE A 9 -14.98 33.20 0.07
C PHE A 9 -15.14 31.66 0.04
N SER A 10 -16.29 31.16 -0.41
CA SER A 10 -16.54 29.74 -0.68
C SER A 10 -15.61 29.15 -1.74
N LEU A 11 -15.25 29.89 -2.79
CA LEU A 11 -14.31 29.44 -3.83
C LEU A 11 -12.88 29.37 -3.29
N LEU A 12 -12.51 30.30 -2.40
CA LEU A 12 -11.19 30.34 -1.75
C LEU A 12 -11.05 29.22 -0.71
N VAL A 13 -12.11 28.92 0.04
CA VAL A 13 -12.18 27.80 1.00
C VAL A 13 -12.14 26.46 0.26
N LEU A 14 -12.87 26.32 -0.86
CA LEU A 14 -12.86 25.09 -1.66
C LEU A 14 -11.46 24.80 -2.23
N THR A 15 -10.76 25.81 -2.76
CA THR A 15 -9.38 25.63 -3.22
C THR A 15 -8.40 25.36 -2.07
N LEU A 16 -8.61 25.94 -0.89
CA LEU A 16 -7.78 25.66 0.29
C LEU A 16 -7.99 24.22 0.81
N CYS A 17 -9.22 23.70 0.77
CA CYS A 17 -9.53 22.32 1.13
C CYS A 17 -8.86 21.31 0.19
N ILE A 18 -8.82 21.59 -1.12
CA ILE A 18 -8.17 20.72 -2.11
C ILE A 18 -6.64 20.71 -1.91
N VAL A 19 -6.04 21.81 -1.47
CA VAL A 19 -4.61 21.90 -1.16
C VAL A 19 -4.28 21.23 0.18
N LEU A 20 -5.22 21.18 1.13
CA LEU A 20 -5.09 20.50 2.43
C LEU A 20 -5.30 18.98 2.33
N SER A 21 -6.03 18.49 1.34
CA SER A 21 -6.04 17.08 0.99
C SER A 21 -4.73 16.75 0.29
N GLY A 22 -3.66 16.56 1.06
CA GLY A 22 -2.39 15.99 0.60
C GLY A 22 -2.59 14.55 0.14
N ALA A 23 -3.36 14.34 -0.94
CA ALA A 23 -3.56 13.04 -1.52
C ALA A 23 -2.22 12.61 -2.13
N PHE A 24 -1.49 11.77 -1.41
CA PHE A 24 -0.32 11.08 -1.97
C PHE A 24 -0.77 10.28 -3.20
N GLU A 25 -0.39 10.71 -4.39
CA GLU A 25 -0.58 9.95 -5.63
C GLU A 25 0.69 9.17 -5.92
N ILE A 26 0.56 7.85 -6.09
CA ILE A 26 1.70 7.00 -6.44
C ILE A 26 2.17 7.38 -7.85
N PRO A 27 3.44 7.82 -8.02
CA PRO A 27 3.94 8.25 -9.32
C PRO A 27 3.86 7.15 -10.39
N ASP A 28 3.56 7.54 -11.64
CA ASP A 28 3.37 6.61 -12.77
C ASP A 28 4.55 5.64 -12.99
N ARG A 29 5.77 6.03 -12.60
CA ARG A 29 6.97 5.20 -12.69
C ARG A 29 6.86 3.87 -11.92
N TYR A 30 5.98 3.78 -10.92
CA TYR A 30 5.77 2.58 -10.13
C TYR A 30 4.72 1.63 -10.72
N LYS A 31 3.89 2.08 -11.66
CA LYS A 31 2.81 1.27 -12.26
C LYS A 31 3.34 0.05 -13.00
N LYS A 32 4.33 0.22 -13.88
CA LYS A 32 4.90 -0.90 -14.67
C LYS A 32 5.61 -1.94 -13.78
N PRO A 33 6.50 -1.55 -12.85
CA PRO A 33 7.09 -2.51 -11.91
C PRO A 33 6.04 -3.22 -11.05
N ALA A 34 5.05 -2.50 -10.53
CA ALA A 34 3.98 -3.08 -9.73
C ALA A 34 3.16 -4.12 -10.51
N LYS A 35 2.82 -3.82 -11.77
CA LYS A 35 2.13 -4.77 -12.65
C LYS A 35 2.94 -6.04 -12.88
N LEU A 36 4.23 -5.89 -13.21
CA LEU A 36 5.12 -7.05 -13.41
C LEU A 36 5.23 -7.89 -12.13
N LEU A 37 5.39 -7.22 -10.98
CA LEU A 37 5.46 -7.87 -9.67
C LEU A 37 4.16 -8.64 -9.35
N HIS A 38 3.01 -8.02 -9.59
CA HIS A 38 1.70 -8.65 -9.45
C HIS A 38 1.59 -9.89 -10.33
N GLU A 39 1.90 -9.80 -11.62
CA GLU A 39 1.84 -10.92 -12.57
C GLU A 39 2.75 -12.09 -12.17
N ILE A 40 3.95 -11.79 -11.64
CA ILE A 40 4.88 -12.81 -11.13
C ILE A 40 4.26 -13.53 -9.94
N CYS A 41 3.78 -12.79 -8.95
CA CYS A 41 3.28 -13.38 -7.71
C CYS A 41 1.93 -14.11 -7.90
N VAL A 42 1.06 -13.65 -8.80
CA VAL A 42 -0.15 -14.41 -9.19
C VAL A 42 0.26 -15.75 -9.80
N ARG A 43 1.26 -15.75 -10.69
CA ARG A 43 1.74 -16.99 -11.35
C ARG A 43 2.39 -17.96 -10.37
N GLU A 44 3.20 -17.47 -9.44
CA GLU A 44 3.91 -18.32 -8.48
C GLU A 44 2.97 -18.95 -7.44
N THR A 45 1.91 -18.24 -7.05
CA THR A 45 1.05 -18.64 -5.93
C THR A 45 -0.29 -19.23 -6.37
N GLY A 46 -0.74 -18.91 -7.59
CA GLY A 46 -2.07 -19.28 -8.08
C GLY A 46 -3.20 -18.49 -7.42
N ALA A 47 -2.90 -17.36 -6.78
CA ALA A 47 -3.91 -16.51 -6.16
C ALA A 47 -4.98 -16.04 -7.18
N SER A 48 -6.24 -16.07 -6.75
CA SER A 48 -7.35 -15.60 -7.59
C SER A 48 -7.38 -14.08 -7.65
N GLU A 49 -7.34 -13.56 -8.87
CA GLU A 49 -7.58 -12.16 -9.25
C GLU A 49 -8.85 -11.57 -8.62
N GLU A 50 -9.91 -12.38 -8.48
CA GLU A 50 -11.18 -11.97 -7.86
C GLU A 50 -11.02 -11.77 -6.35
N LEU A 51 -10.30 -12.66 -5.68
CA LEU A 51 -10.06 -12.56 -4.23
C LEU A 51 -9.08 -11.42 -3.91
N LEU A 52 -8.07 -11.23 -4.75
CA LEU A 52 -7.10 -10.13 -4.62
C LEU A 52 -7.78 -8.76 -4.76
N ARG A 53 -8.72 -8.59 -5.70
CA ARG A 53 -9.43 -7.32 -5.91
C ARG A 53 -10.26 -6.87 -4.70
N GLN A 54 -10.58 -7.74 -3.75
CA GLN A 54 -11.31 -7.35 -2.53
C GLN A 54 -10.53 -6.35 -1.65
N CYS A 55 -9.22 -6.23 -1.83
CA CYS A 55 -8.44 -5.20 -1.13
C CYS A 55 -8.83 -3.78 -1.55
N LEU A 56 -9.49 -3.60 -2.70
CA LEU A 56 -9.98 -2.30 -3.18
C LEU A 56 -11.11 -1.77 -2.28
N ASP A 57 -11.79 -2.65 -1.55
CA ASP A 57 -12.80 -2.31 -0.55
C ASP A 57 -12.22 -2.37 0.88
N GLY A 58 -10.89 -2.40 1.01
CA GLY A 58 -10.18 -2.48 2.29
C GLY A 58 -10.14 -3.88 2.92
N THR A 59 -10.54 -4.92 2.18
CA THR A 59 -10.61 -6.30 2.70
C THR A 59 -9.46 -7.15 2.19
N VAL A 60 -8.68 -7.74 3.12
CA VAL A 60 -7.64 -8.71 2.78
C VAL A 60 -8.22 -10.12 2.96
N HIS A 61 -8.50 -10.81 1.84
CA HIS A 61 -9.09 -12.16 1.86
C HIS A 61 -8.16 -13.17 2.54
N ASP A 62 -8.72 -14.10 3.30
CA ASP A 62 -8.01 -15.13 4.09
C ASP A 62 -7.63 -16.39 3.29
N ASP A 63 -7.67 -16.33 1.95
CA ASP A 63 -7.35 -17.48 1.13
C ASP A 63 -5.84 -17.78 1.21
N PRO A 64 -5.42 -19.05 1.35
CA PRO A 64 -4.00 -19.39 1.49
C PRO A 64 -3.13 -18.90 0.33
N ALA A 65 -3.64 -18.91 -0.91
CA ALA A 65 -2.91 -18.40 -2.05
C ALA A 65 -2.80 -16.87 -2.02
N VAL A 66 -3.81 -16.16 -1.50
CA VAL A 66 -3.74 -14.72 -1.25
C VAL A 66 -2.69 -14.39 -0.18
N ALA A 67 -2.63 -15.15 0.92
CA ALA A 67 -1.60 -14.97 1.95
C ALA A 67 -0.19 -15.14 1.36
N CYS A 68 0.03 -16.20 0.57
CA CYS A 68 1.31 -16.42 -0.07
C CYS A 68 1.62 -15.42 -1.20
N TYR A 69 0.60 -14.88 -1.88
CA TYR A 69 0.77 -13.77 -2.83
C TYR A 69 1.36 -12.55 -2.14
N ILE A 70 0.84 -12.18 -0.97
CA ILE A 70 1.35 -11.06 -0.17
C ILE A 70 2.80 -11.31 0.26
N HIS A 71 3.12 -12.54 0.71
CA HIS A 71 4.49 -12.91 1.02
C HIS A 71 5.41 -12.76 -0.21
N CYS A 72 4.99 -13.27 -1.37
CA CYS A 72 5.76 -13.13 -2.61
C CYS A 72 6.07 -11.67 -2.94
N LEU A 73 5.10 -10.76 -2.78
CA LEU A 73 5.34 -9.33 -3.02
C LEU A 73 6.49 -8.78 -2.16
N PHE A 74 6.49 -9.09 -0.87
CA PHE A 74 7.54 -8.66 0.06
C PHE A 74 8.88 -9.35 -0.21
N ASP A 75 8.86 -10.63 -0.58
CA ASP A 75 10.06 -11.38 -0.95
C ASP A 75 10.75 -10.77 -2.18
N LYS A 76 10.02 -10.47 -3.25
CA LYS A 76 10.59 -9.89 -4.48
C LYS A 76 11.17 -8.49 -4.31
N ILE A 77 10.74 -7.75 -3.29
CA ILE A 77 11.28 -6.42 -2.96
C ILE A 77 12.29 -6.47 -1.81
N ASP A 78 12.66 -7.68 -1.36
CA ASP A 78 13.73 -7.93 -0.39
C ASP A 78 13.51 -7.27 0.98
N VAL A 79 12.27 -7.35 1.49
CA VAL A 79 11.91 -6.78 2.81
C VAL A 79 11.50 -7.84 3.83
N ILE A 80 11.91 -9.08 3.63
CA ILE A 80 11.64 -10.18 4.57
C ILE A 80 12.93 -10.54 5.31
N GLU A 81 12.87 -10.54 6.64
CA GLU A 81 13.93 -11.07 7.48
C GLU A 81 14.00 -12.60 7.31
N GLU A 82 15.12 -13.11 6.81
CA GLU A 82 15.26 -14.51 6.36
C GLU A 82 14.94 -15.54 7.46
N GLU A 83 15.44 -15.30 8.68
CA GLU A 83 15.32 -16.21 9.82
C GLU A 83 13.90 -16.31 10.37
N THR A 84 13.20 -15.19 10.46
CA THR A 84 11.91 -15.09 11.17
C THR A 84 10.72 -14.98 10.23
N GLY A 85 10.92 -14.54 8.99
CA GLY A 85 9.84 -14.17 8.06
C GLY A 85 9.22 -12.80 8.36
N ARG A 86 9.79 -12.03 9.31
CA ARG A 86 9.30 -10.71 9.71
C ARG A 86 9.44 -9.70 8.56
N ILE A 87 8.39 -8.92 8.33
CA ILE A 87 8.41 -7.86 7.30
C ILE A 87 9.13 -6.62 7.85
N GLN A 88 10.16 -6.17 7.14
CA GLN A 88 11.04 -5.05 7.48
C GLN A 88 10.80 -3.88 6.51
N LEU A 89 9.64 -3.24 6.62
CA LEU A 89 9.22 -2.16 5.71
C LEU A 89 10.15 -0.93 5.80
N ASP A 90 10.84 -0.76 6.92
CA ASP A 90 11.84 0.27 7.17
C ASP A 90 13.05 0.18 6.22
N GLN A 91 13.33 -1.00 5.65
CA GLN A 91 14.34 -1.13 4.59
C GLN A 91 14.02 -0.28 3.35
N LEU A 92 12.75 0.07 3.14
CA LEU A 92 12.32 0.91 2.01
C LEU A 92 12.42 2.41 2.28
N ILE A 93 12.76 2.85 3.51
CA ILE A 93 12.66 4.28 3.90
C ILE A 93 13.48 5.23 3.00
N TYR A 94 14.59 4.73 2.44
CA TYR A 94 15.45 5.50 1.53
C TYR A 94 15.01 5.44 0.06
N LEU A 95 14.09 4.52 -0.27
CA LEU A 95 13.58 4.29 -1.63
C LEU A 95 12.21 4.95 -1.85
N VAL A 96 11.52 5.29 -0.76
CA VAL A 96 10.20 5.94 -0.80
C VAL A 96 10.34 7.47 -0.72
N PRO A 97 9.44 8.22 -1.38
CA PRO A 97 9.39 9.67 -1.24
C PRO A 97 8.99 10.12 0.18
N ASP A 98 9.29 11.38 0.52
CA ASP A 98 9.20 11.89 1.90
C ASP A 98 7.78 11.81 2.49
N ASP A 99 6.77 11.97 1.66
CA ASP A 99 5.35 11.81 1.98
C ASP A 99 4.99 10.38 2.41
N VAL A 100 5.72 9.37 1.94
CA VAL A 100 5.52 7.97 2.30
C VAL A 100 6.34 7.58 3.54
N LYS A 101 7.41 8.32 3.87
CA LYS A 101 8.28 7.98 5.01
C LYS A 101 7.52 7.96 6.32
N GLU A 102 6.67 8.95 6.58
CA GLU A 102 5.85 9.01 7.79
C GLU A 102 4.92 7.79 7.90
N ALA A 103 4.28 7.40 6.80
CA ALA A 103 3.46 6.21 6.74
C ALA A 103 4.28 4.94 7.02
N VAL A 104 5.47 4.79 6.41
CA VAL A 104 6.35 3.64 6.64
C VAL A 104 6.82 3.56 8.09
N GLU A 105 7.21 4.68 8.70
CA GLU A 105 7.60 4.73 10.12
C GLU A 105 6.44 4.36 11.04
N HIS A 106 5.24 4.88 10.76
CA HIS A 106 4.02 4.54 11.51
C HIS A 106 3.68 3.05 11.40
N LEU A 107 3.63 2.53 10.18
CA LEU A 107 3.35 1.10 9.91
C LEU A 107 4.40 0.19 10.55
N THR A 108 5.68 0.56 10.50
CA THR A 108 6.76 -0.20 11.15
C THR A 108 6.56 -0.24 12.66
N ARG A 109 6.25 0.91 13.28
CA ARG A 109 6.00 1.00 14.73
C ARG A 109 4.83 0.13 15.16
N GLU A 110 3.73 0.17 14.41
CA GLU A 110 2.49 -0.52 14.78
C GLU A 110 2.51 -2.02 14.46
N CYS A 111 3.18 -2.45 13.38
CA CYS A 111 2.96 -3.79 12.82
C CYS A 111 4.22 -4.66 12.69
N SER A 112 5.44 -4.12 12.86
CA SER A 112 6.69 -4.88 12.62
C SER A 112 6.93 -6.03 13.61
N HIS A 113 6.16 -6.11 14.69
CA HIS A 113 6.29 -7.16 15.71
C HIS A 113 5.62 -8.49 15.32
N ILE A 114 4.90 -8.53 14.19
CA ILE A 114 4.12 -9.69 13.75
C ILE A 114 5.05 -10.76 13.17
N VAL A 115 5.07 -11.94 13.79
CA VAL A 115 5.76 -13.14 13.34
C VAL A 115 4.90 -14.35 13.69
N THR A 116 4.74 -15.27 12.73
CA THR A 116 4.05 -16.54 12.92
C THR A 116 4.94 -17.70 12.43
N PRO A 117 4.62 -18.97 12.74
CA PRO A 117 5.39 -20.10 12.23
C PRO A 117 5.37 -20.25 10.70
N ASP A 118 4.39 -19.65 10.02
CA ASP A 118 4.24 -19.68 8.57
C ASP A 118 4.58 -18.32 7.95
N LYS A 119 5.40 -18.30 6.90
CA LYS A 119 5.83 -17.04 6.29
C LYS A 119 4.70 -16.35 5.52
N CYS A 120 3.78 -17.11 4.92
CA CYS A 120 2.61 -16.55 4.24
C CYS A 120 1.63 -15.92 5.24
N ASP A 121 1.35 -16.59 6.35
CA ASP A 121 0.49 -16.05 7.42
C ASP A 121 1.14 -14.81 8.06
N THR A 122 2.45 -14.81 8.27
CA THR A 122 3.17 -13.61 8.77
C THR A 122 2.93 -12.40 7.86
N ALA A 123 3.08 -12.57 6.55
CA ALA A 123 2.83 -11.51 5.58
C ALA A 123 1.35 -11.06 5.56
N TYR A 124 0.41 -12.01 5.61
CA TYR A 124 -1.03 -11.75 5.66
C TYR A 124 -1.45 -10.96 6.91
N GLN A 125 -1.04 -11.39 8.09
CA GLN A 125 -1.36 -10.69 9.35
C GLN A 125 -0.73 -9.29 9.37
N THR A 126 0.48 -9.15 8.82
CA THR A 126 1.16 -7.86 8.73
C THR A 126 0.40 -6.88 7.83
N VAL A 127 -0.03 -7.30 6.64
CA VAL A 127 -0.83 -6.42 5.75
C VAL A 127 -2.19 -6.10 6.36
N LYS A 128 -2.84 -7.03 7.06
CA LYS A 128 -4.07 -6.72 7.80
C LYS A 128 -3.85 -5.67 8.89
N CYS A 129 -2.69 -5.69 9.55
CA CYS A 129 -2.32 -4.63 10.47
C CYS A 129 -2.14 -3.30 9.73
N TYR A 130 -1.45 -3.29 8.57
CA TYR A 130 -1.27 -2.08 7.77
C TYR A 130 -2.59 -1.44 7.33
N PHE A 131 -3.54 -2.22 6.81
CA PHE A 131 -4.86 -1.74 6.40
C PHE A 131 -5.68 -1.15 7.58
N LYS A 132 -5.41 -1.56 8.82
CA LYS A 132 -6.04 -0.99 10.02
C LYS A 132 -5.31 0.24 10.56
N ALA A 133 -4.00 0.31 10.36
CA ALA A 133 -3.15 1.34 10.94
C ALA A 133 -3.08 2.61 10.10
N HIS A 134 -3.26 2.52 8.78
CA HIS A 134 -3.10 3.67 7.89
C HIS A 134 -3.97 3.57 6.62
N ASP A 135 -4.92 4.49 6.45
CA ASP A 135 -5.91 4.46 5.36
C ASP A 135 -5.29 4.52 3.95
N GLU A 136 -4.12 5.14 3.80
CA GLU A 136 -3.47 5.25 2.50
C GLU A 136 -2.88 3.93 1.97
N VAL A 137 -2.82 2.88 2.79
CA VAL A 137 -2.34 1.55 2.38
C VAL A 137 -3.19 0.99 1.23
N ILE A 138 -4.47 1.35 1.17
CA ILE A 138 -5.37 0.95 0.09
C ILE A 138 -4.85 1.40 -1.30
N LYS A 139 -4.07 2.48 -1.38
CA LYS A 139 -3.49 2.97 -2.64
C LYS A 139 -2.52 1.95 -3.26
N PHE A 140 -1.85 1.12 -2.47
CA PHE A 140 -1.03 0.02 -2.97
C PHE A 140 -1.87 -1.09 -3.58
N CYS A 141 -3.06 -1.37 -3.01
CA CYS A 141 -4.00 -2.28 -3.64
C CYS A 141 -4.45 -1.72 -5.00
N HIS A 142 -4.83 -0.45 -5.06
CA HIS A 142 -5.16 0.19 -6.33
C HIS A 142 -4.02 0.05 -7.34
N LEU A 143 -2.76 0.31 -6.94
CA LEU A 143 -1.58 0.18 -7.78
C LEU A 143 -1.37 -1.25 -8.34
N LEU A 144 -1.53 -2.27 -7.49
CA LEU A 144 -1.31 -3.67 -7.86
C LEU A 144 -2.45 -4.25 -8.70
N MET A 145 -3.67 -3.73 -8.52
CA MET A 145 -4.88 -4.13 -9.26
C MET A 145 -5.15 -3.22 -10.47
N LEU A 146 -4.20 -2.38 -10.88
CA LEU A 146 -4.31 -1.60 -12.11
C LEU A 146 -4.20 -2.54 -13.33
N ASP A 147 -5.27 -2.61 -14.12
CA ASP A 147 -5.25 -3.23 -15.46
C ASP A 147 -4.35 -2.44 -16.44
#